data_AF-A0AA45WNJ8-F1
#
_entry.id   AF-A0AA45WNJ8-F1
#
_cell.length_a   1.000
_cell.length_b   1.000
_cell.length_c   1.000
_cell.angle_alpha   90.00
_cell.angle_beta   90.00
_cell.angle_gamma   90.00
#
_symmetry.space_group_name_H-M   'P 1'
#
loop_
_entity.id
_entity.type
_entity.pdbx_description
1 polymer ?
#
loop_
_entity_poly.entity_id
_entity_poly.type
_entity_poly.pdbx_seq_one_letter_code
_entity_poly.pdbx_strand_id
1 'polypeptide(L)'
;MIAFNQRFFHFSRHLRERLEERLGKNLTGQEIERLIHESIVLLQTDRHLYLYHPDEDIRFPCVKDGERWVIKSVLVKGMWMEAKD
;
A
#
# COMPACT_ATOMS: atom_id res chain seq x y z
N MET A 1 5.57 -18.51 3.79
CA MET A 1 4.88 -17.26 3.42
C MET A 1 4.88 -16.36 4.66
N ILE A 2 5.53 -15.21 4.62
CA ILE A 2 5.60 -14.30 5.78
C ILE A 2 4.26 -13.58 5.86
N ALA A 3 3.48 -13.87 6.90
CA ALA A 3 2.22 -13.19 7.14
C ALA A 3 2.48 -11.74 7.58
N PHE A 4 1.74 -10.82 6.97
CA PHE A 4 1.76 -9.39 7.29
C PHE A 4 1.39 -9.14 8.76
N ASN A 5 2.28 -8.55 9.55
CA ASN A 5 2.01 -8.21 10.95
C ASN A 5 1.43 -6.80 11.07
N GLN A 6 0.10 -6.76 11.16
CA GLN A 6 -0.74 -5.57 11.16
C GLN A 6 -0.48 -4.61 12.33
N ARG A 7 0.09 -5.09 13.45
CA ARG A 7 0.34 -4.25 14.64
C ARG A 7 1.27 -3.07 14.39
N PHE A 8 2.02 -3.11 13.28
CA PHE A 8 3.00 -2.09 12.94
C PHE A 8 2.56 -1.16 11.81
N PHE A 9 1.34 -1.28 11.28
CA PHE A 9 0.90 -0.45 10.16
C PHE A 9 0.00 0.69 10.59
N HIS A 10 0.31 1.89 10.09
CA HIS A 10 -0.53 3.07 10.30
C HIS A 10 -1.14 3.53 8.98
N PHE A 11 -2.45 3.77 9.02
CA PHE A 11 -3.23 4.24 7.88
C PHE A 11 -3.71 5.66 8.16
N SER A 12 -3.02 6.66 7.61
CA SER A 12 -3.40 8.06 7.80
C SER A 12 -4.56 8.42 6.87
N ARG A 13 -5.42 9.34 7.31
CA ARG A 13 -6.55 9.84 6.50
C ARG A 13 -6.09 10.40 5.13
N HIS A 14 -4.98 11.11 5.11
CA HIS A 14 -4.43 11.69 3.88
C HIS A 14 -3.97 10.63 2.88
N LEU A 15 -3.48 9.49 3.36
CA LEU A 15 -3.12 8.37 2.50
C LEU A 15 -4.37 7.73 1.88
N ARG A 16 -5.44 7.56 2.67
CA ARG A 16 -6.71 7.02 2.19
C ARG A 16 -7.25 7.83 1.01
N GLU A 17 -7.31 9.15 1.15
CA GLU A 17 -7.77 10.06 0.08
C GLU A 17 -6.91 9.93 -1.20
N ARG A 18 -5.58 9.84 -1.07
CA ARG A 18 -4.67 9.64 -2.23
C ARG A 18 -4.79 8.27 -2.88
N LEU A 19 -5.15 7.24 -2.13
CA LEU A 19 -5.34 5.88 -2.64
C LEU A 19 -6.67 5.77 -3.39
N GLU A 20 -7.75 6.37 -2.86
CA GLU A 20 -9.05 6.46 -3.53
C GLU A 20 -8.94 7.20 -4.88
N GLU A 21 -8.17 8.29 -4.95
CA GLU A 21 -7.91 8.99 -6.21
C GLU A 21 -7.17 8.13 -7.25
N ARG A 22 -6.24 7.29 -6.81
CA ARG A 22 -5.36 6.50 -7.70
C ARG A 22 -5.97 5.19 -8.15
N LEU A 23 -6.74 4.54 -7.29
CA LEU A 23 -7.45 3.29 -7.59
C LEU A 23 -8.80 3.54 -8.26
N GLY A 24 -9.28 4.78 -8.26
CA GLY A 24 -10.56 5.20 -8.81
C GLY A 24 -11.65 5.29 -7.73
N LYS A 25 -12.65 6.16 -7.98
CA LYS A 25 -13.69 6.59 -7.02
C LYS A 25 -14.64 5.51 -6.47
N ASN A 26 -14.36 4.22 -6.72
CA ASN A 26 -15.26 3.12 -6.38
C ASN A 26 -14.77 2.26 -5.21
N LEU A 27 -13.50 2.39 -4.77
CA LEU A 27 -13.02 1.69 -3.58
C LEU A 27 -13.10 2.59 -2.36
N THR A 28 -13.78 2.13 -1.34
CA THR A 28 -13.85 2.75 -0.02
C THR A 28 -12.56 2.50 0.76
N GLY A 29 -12.27 3.36 1.74
CA GLY A 29 -11.16 3.14 2.67
C GLY A 29 -11.15 1.77 3.36
N GLN A 30 -12.31 1.16 3.63
CA GLN A 30 -12.39 -0.19 4.22
C GLN A 30 -11.98 -1.28 3.23
N GLU A 31 -12.36 -1.14 1.96
CA GLU A 31 -11.95 -2.08 0.90
C GLU A 31 -10.45 -2.00 0.65
N ILE A 32 -9.87 -0.79 0.70
CA ILE A 32 -8.43 -0.60 0.57
C ILE A 32 -7.69 -1.27 1.74
N GLU A 33 -8.17 -1.09 2.98
CA GLU A 33 -7.61 -1.79 4.14
C GLU A 33 -7.67 -3.30 3.96
N ARG A 34 -8.83 -3.84 3.52
CA ARG A 34 -8.98 -5.26 3.23
C ARG A 34 -7.94 -5.76 2.22
N LEU A 35 -7.74 -5.05 1.11
CA LEU A 35 -6.73 -5.40 0.09
C LEU A 35 -5.31 -5.43 0.66
N ILE A 36 -4.97 -4.50 1.55
CA ILE A 36 -3.66 -4.50 2.23
C ILE A 36 -3.53 -5.71 3.14
N HIS A 37 -4.60 -6.07 3.86
CA HIS A 37 -4.61 -7.23 4.75
C HIS A 37 -4.49 -8.57 3.99
N GLU A 38 -5.04 -8.64 2.80
CA GLU A 38 -4.98 -9.80 1.90
C GLU A 38 -3.67 -9.84 1.10
N SER A 39 -2.84 -8.78 1.16
CA SER A 39 -1.56 -8.71 0.46
C SER A 39 -0.46 -9.56 1.10
N ILE A 40 0.46 -10.03 0.26
CA ILE A 40 1.68 -10.72 0.67
C ILE A 40 2.89 -9.77 0.68
N VAL A 41 3.90 -10.10 1.48
CA VAL A 41 5.19 -9.39 1.44
C VAL A 41 5.96 -9.85 0.20
N LEU A 42 6.19 -8.93 -0.74
CA LEU A 42 6.98 -9.16 -1.95
C LEU A 42 8.48 -8.88 -1.71
N LEU A 43 8.78 -7.81 -0.98
CA LEU A 43 10.14 -7.39 -0.64
C LEU A 43 10.13 -6.72 0.72
N GLN A 44 11.11 -7.03 1.57
CA GLN A 44 11.33 -6.35 2.84
C GLN A 44 12.82 -6.06 3.03
N THR A 45 13.14 -4.81 3.34
CA THR A 45 14.47 -4.38 3.80
C THR A 45 14.34 -3.75 5.20
N ASP A 46 15.45 -3.22 5.70
CA ASP A 46 15.51 -2.39 6.90
C ASP A 46 14.65 -1.12 6.86
N ARG A 47 14.48 -0.51 5.67
CA ARG A 47 13.79 0.78 5.48
C ARG A 47 12.56 0.72 4.58
N HIS A 48 12.44 -0.31 3.73
CA HIS A 48 11.38 -0.43 2.74
C HIS A 48 10.64 -1.76 2.88
N LEU A 49 9.35 -1.72 2.57
CA LEU A 49 8.52 -2.91 2.46
C LEU A 49 7.58 -2.75 1.26
N TYR A 50 7.41 -3.82 0.49
CA TYR A 50 6.46 -3.86 -0.62
C TYR A 50 5.44 -4.95 -0.36
N LEU A 51 4.18 -4.54 -0.25
CA LEU A 51 3.05 -5.45 -0.22
C LEU A 51 2.51 -5.65 -1.63
N TYR A 52 2.06 -6.86 -1.93
CA TYR A 52 1.49 -7.23 -3.22
C TYR A 52 0.17 -7.96 -3.03
N HIS A 53 -0.89 -7.46 -3.65
CA HIS A 53 -2.18 -8.15 -3.72
C HIS A 53 -2.24 -8.94 -5.03
N PRO A 54 -2.17 -10.29 -4.99
CA PRO A 54 -2.04 -11.09 -6.20
C PRO A 54 -3.29 -11.03 -7.09
N ASP A 55 -4.49 -11.01 -6.51
CA ASP A 55 -5.74 -11.11 -7.29
C ASP A 55 -6.06 -9.81 -8.04
N GLU A 56 -5.60 -8.68 -7.52
CA GLU A 56 -5.87 -7.35 -8.08
C GLU A 56 -4.63 -6.76 -8.79
N ASP A 57 -3.51 -7.47 -8.74
CA ASP A 57 -2.19 -7.03 -9.23
C ASP A 57 -1.79 -5.63 -8.71
N ILE A 58 -2.05 -5.37 -7.42
CA ILE A 58 -1.80 -4.08 -6.75
C ILE A 58 -0.55 -4.18 -5.88
N ARG A 59 0.27 -3.14 -5.89
CA ARG A 59 1.43 -3.02 -4.99
C ARG A 59 1.28 -1.82 -4.07
N PHE A 60 1.61 -2.02 -2.79
CA PHE A 60 1.65 -0.97 -1.78
C PHE A 60 3.08 -0.80 -1.26
N PRO A 61 3.84 0.17 -1.81
CA PRO A 61 5.12 0.57 -1.24
C PRO A 61 4.94 1.17 0.15
N CYS A 62 5.73 0.70 1.10
CA CYS A 62 5.75 1.12 2.48
C CYS A 62 7.16 1.59 2.86
N VAL A 63 7.21 2.58 3.75
CA VAL A 63 8.45 3.09 4.34
C VAL A 63 8.40 2.92 5.85
N LYS A 64 9.55 2.71 6.48
CA LYS A 64 9.65 2.61 7.94
C LYS A 64 9.61 4.02 8.56
N ASP A 65 8.75 4.20 9.55
CA ASP A 65 8.63 5.40 10.39
C ASP A 65 8.69 4.98 11.87
N GLY A 66 9.87 5.16 12.48
CA GLY A 66 10.18 4.59 13.79
C GLY A 66 10.05 3.07 13.80
N GLU A 67 9.21 2.54 14.70
CA GLU A 67 8.90 1.11 14.79
C GLU A 67 7.72 0.68 13.90
N ARG A 68 7.15 1.60 13.12
CA ARG A 68 5.97 1.34 12.28
C ARG A 68 6.32 1.37 10.80
N TRP A 69 5.46 0.75 10.01
CA TRP A 69 5.47 0.80 8.56
C TRP A 69 4.31 1.66 8.09
N VAL A 70 4.60 2.59 7.19
CA VAL A 70 3.62 3.52 6.63
C VAL A 70 3.55 3.29 5.13
N ILE A 71 2.34 2.97 4.63
CA ILE A 71 2.11 2.87 3.19
C ILE A 71 2.27 4.27 2.59
N LYS A 72 3.10 4.39 1.56
CA LYS A 72 3.46 5.67 0.94
C LYS A 72 2.69 5.91 -0.36
N SER A 73 2.28 4.84 -1.02
CA SER A 73 1.65 4.91 -2.34
C SER A 73 0.93 3.62 -2.71
N VAL A 74 0.34 3.63 -3.90
CA VAL A 74 -0.15 2.45 -4.60
C VAL A 74 0.31 2.48 -6.04
N LEU A 75 0.64 1.30 -6.55
CA LEU A 75 0.99 1.06 -7.94
C LEU A 75 0.03 -0.01 -8.47
N VAL A 76 -0.73 0.32 -9.50
CA VAL A 76 -1.52 -0.66 -10.25
C VAL A 76 -1.00 -0.76 -11.67
N LYS A 77 -1.22 -1.93 -12.30
CA LYS A 77 -0.84 -2.15 -13.69
C LYS A 77 -1.50 -1.10 -14.58
N GLY A 78 -0.70 -0.39 -15.38
CA GLY A 78 -1.17 0.68 -16.28
C GLY A 78 -1.11 2.10 -15.70
N MET A 79 -0.73 2.28 -14.43
CA MET A 79 -0.38 3.61 -13.92
C MET A 79 0.99 4.05 -14.44
N TRP A 80 1.02 5.14 -15.19
CA TRP A 80 2.24 5.86 -15.55
C TRP A 80 2.48 6.94 -14.50
N MET A 81 3.68 6.99 -13.92
CA MET A 81 4.10 8.12 -13.10
C MET A 81 4.66 9.20 -14.04
N GLU A 82 3.93 10.30 -14.20
CA GLU A 82 4.56 11.54 -14.66
C GLU A 82 5.41 12.10 -13.52
N ALA A 83 6.72 12.16 -13.73
CA ALA A 83 7.57 12.98 -12.89
C ALA A 83 7.19 14.44 -13.15
N LYS A 84 6.67 15.12 -12.12
CA LYS A 84 6.59 16.58 -12.17
C LYS A 84 7.97 17.12 -11.76
N ASP A 85 8.60 17.82 -12.69
CA ASP A 85 9.78 18.66 -12.43
C ASP A 85 9.49 19.70 -11.33
#